data_AF-A0A428WI34-F1
#
_entry.id   AF-A0A428WI34-F1
#
_cell.length_a   1.000
_cell.length_b   1.000
_cell.length_c   1.000
_cell.angle_alpha   90.00
_cell.angle_beta   90.00
_cell.angle_gamma   90.00
#
_symmetry.space_group_name_H-M   'P 1'
#
loop_
_entity.id
_entity.type
_entity.pdbx_description
1 polymer ?
#
loop_
_entity_poly.entity_id
_entity_poly.type
_entity_poly.pdbx_seq_one_letter_code
_entity_poly.pdbx_strand_id
1 'polypeptide(L)'
;MADRPSARALPDELPQEEAVTRYRRHAEIPGWHQDALTEATAVVIGVGALGTETARLLAQAGVGRLVLCDPDDVDESNLSRGALFTPADVGRPKAEAAAAALTALVPGLRAEARHAELSAGVGLAELRSADLVLSCLDSIAARVSLTRRCTLVGAGLLDAGTHPWGGEVRHYVPGGACFGCGLTPAERETADDPWSCARPVAAASHGASAPVSALTAAWLTTTALRVLFGLPEPAGITRVEPVSGTAYRLAAERDPDCPLHERIAPGSVSRTPVAAGGRVGELLALVAADEIALGWNPFGTPLPTTIRLRDAAPDATLASLRVAPRELIPVVVPGDPARTRYLELAAEGEGNR
;
A
#
# COMPACT_ATOMS: atom_id res chain seq x y z
N MET A 1 15.45 21.71 -4.16
CA MET A 1 14.42 22.33 -5.02
C MET A 1 14.57 21.67 -6.37
N ALA A 2 13.82 20.59 -6.63
CA ALA A 2 13.86 19.86 -7.90
C ALA A 2 12.61 20.24 -8.69
N ASP A 3 12.85 20.58 -9.95
CA ASP A 3 11.92 21.18 -10.91
C ASP A 3 10.76 20.22 -11.22
N ARG A 4 9.51 20.64 -10.93
CA ARG A 4 8.30 19.97 -11.44
C ARG A 4 7.94 20.63 -12.76
N PRO A 5 7.57 19.86 -13.81
CA PRO A 5 7.19 20.45 -15.08
C PRO A 5 5.97 21.35 -14.90
N SER A 6 6.06 22.54 -15.49
CA SER A 6 4.99 23.53 -15.60
C SER A 6 3.65 22.91 -16.02
N ALA A 7 2.57 23.28 -15.34
CA ALA A 7 1.21 22.87 -15.68
C ALA A 7 0.89 23.27 -17.13
N ARG A 8 0.64 22.26 -17.98
CA ARG A 8 0.28 22.45 -19.38
C ARG A 8 -1.15 23.00 -19.45
N ALA A 9 -1.34 24.11 -20.17
CA ALA A 9 -2.67 24.68 -20.40
C ALA A 9 -3.58 23.66 -21.12
N LEU A 10 -4.81 23.52 -20.63
CA LEU A 10 -5.82 22.62 -21.19
C LEU A 10 -6.40 23.23 -22.49
N PRO A 11 -6.62 22.42 -23.54
CA PRO A 11 -7.30 22.87 -24.75
C PRO A 11 -8.79 23.13 -24.50
N ASP A 12 -9.37 24.10 -25.22
CA ASP A 12 -10.78 24.52 -25.08
C ASP A 12 -11.80 23.47 -25.56
N GLU A 13 -11.38 22.46 -26.34
CA GLU A 13 -12.24 21.38 -26.83
C GLU A 13 -11.53 20.01 -26.80
N LEU A 14 -12.27 18.96 -26.39
CA LEU A 14 -11.78 17.58 -26.31
C LEU A 14 -11.69 16.94 -27.71
N PRO A 15 -10.56 16.32 -28.10
CA PRO A 15 -10.42 15.60 -29.37
C PRO A 15 -11.52 14.56 -29.64
N GLN A 16 -11.85 14.32 -30.92
CA GLN A 16 -12.98 13.43 -31.31
C GLN A 16 -12.83 11.96 -30.89
N GLU A 17 -11.60 11.45 -30.70
CA GLU A 17 -11.37 10.11 -30.12
C GLU A 17 -11.78 10.05 -28.64
N GLU A 18 -11.67 11.17 -27.92
CA GLU A 18 -12.15 11.30 -26.54
C GLU A 18 -13.69 11.45 -26.45
N ALA A 19 -14.37 11.68 -27.58
CA ALA A 19 -15.82 11.79 -27.61
C ALA A 19 -16.53 10.43 -27.47
N VAL A 20 -15.81 9.31 -27.61
CA VAL A 20 -16.33 7.92 -27.57
C VAL A 20 -15.65 7.07 -26.46
N THR A 21 -14.87 7.68 -25.57
CA THR A 21 -14.29 6.97 -24.40
C THR A 21 -15.28 6.90 -23.25
N ARG A 22 -15.22 5.78 -22.50
CA ARG A 22 -16.01 5.56 -21.27
C ARG A 22 -15.81 6.65 -20.20
N TYR A 23 -14.72 7.43 -20.28
CA TYR A 23 -14.38 8.49 -19.32
C TYR A 23 -14.78 9.89 -19.77
N ARG A 24 -15.47 10.06 -20.91
CA ARG A 24 -15.85 11.37 -21.45
C ARG A 24 -16.51 12.30 -20.42
N ARG A 25 -17.42 11.77 -19.59
CA ARG A 25 -18.11 12.55 -18.56
C ARG A 25 -17.17 13.04 -17.45
N HIS A 26 -16.10 12.31 -17.16
CA HIS A 26 -15.12 12.77 -16.19
C HIS A 26 -14.28 13.91 -16.75
N ALA A 27 -13.97 13.90 -18.05
CA ALA A 27 -13.23 14.98 -18.71
C ALA A 27 -13.97 16.34 -18.70
N GLU A 28 -15.29 16.34 -18.45
CA GLU A 28 -16.08 17.56 -18.24
C GLU A 28 -15.83 18.20 -16.85
N ILE A 29 -15.17 17.49 -15.92
CA ILE A 29 -14.87 18.00 -14.57
C ILE A 29 -13.61 18.89 -14.62
N PRO A 30 -13.65 20.13 -14.10
CA PRO A 30 -12.48 21.01 -14.06
C PRO A 30 -11.29 20.38 -13.31
N GLY A 31 -10.12 20.34 -13.95
CA GLY A 31 -8.90 19.77 -13.38
C GLY A 31 -8.82 18.24 -13.43
N TRP A 32 -9.71 17.58 -14.18
CA TRP A 32 -9.61 16.15 -14.45
C TRP A 32 -8.52 15.86 -15.50
N HIS A 33 -7.63 14.93 -15.20
CA HIS A 33 -6.53 14.54 -16.10
C HIS A 33 -6.53 13.02 -16.35
N GLN A 34 -7.25 12.57 -17.38
CA GLN A 34 -7.42 11.14 -17.65
C GLN A 34 -6.11 10.42 -17.99
N ASP A 35 -5.20 11.08 -18.73
CA ASP A 35 -3.89 10.54 -19.09
C ASP A 35 -3.06 10.21 -17.85
N ALA A 36 -3.11 11.10 -16.84
CA ALA A 36 -2.40 10.89 -15.58
C ALA A 36 -2.91 9.64 -14.83
N LEU A 37 -4.21 9.33 -14.92
CA LEU A 37 -4.76 8.10 -14.32
C LEU A 37 -4.38 6.86 -15.12
N THR A 38 -4.41 6.95 -16.45
CA THR A 38 -4.17 5.80 -17.33
C THR A 38 -2.75 5.25 -17.17
N GLU A 39 -1.78 6.11 -16.86
CA GLU A 39 -0.39 5.71 -16.58
C GLU A 39 -0.14 5.43 -15.09
N ALA A 40 -1.06 5.83 -14.20
CA ALA A 40 -0.87 5.70 -12.76
C ALA A 40 -0.92 4.26 -12.28
N THR A 41 -0.03 3.96 -11.34
CA THR A 41 -0.04 2.77 -10.50
C THR A 41 -0.51 3.12 -9.09
N ALA A 42 -1.61 2.52 -8.66
CA ALA A 42 -2.05 2.58 -7.26
C ALA A 42 -1.89 1.22 -6.57
N VAL A 43 -1.27 1.24 -5.39
CA VAL A 43 -1.11 0.07 -4.52
C VAL A 43 -2.16 0.14 -3.41
N VAL A 44 -3.08 -0.82 -3.38
CA VAL A 44 -4.14 -0.93 -2.38
C VAL A 44 -3.80 -2.07 -1.42
N ILE A 45 -3.60 -1.72 -0.15
CA ILE A 45 -3.30 -2.66 0.92
C ILE A 45 -4.55 -2.87 1.77
N GLY A 46 -5.00 -4.12 1.87
CA GLY A 46 -6.30 -4.49 2.43
C GLY A 46 -7.39 -4.42 1.36
N VAL A 47 -7.97 -5.58 1.06
CA VAL A 47 -9.02 -5.81 0.05
C VAL A 47 -10.29 -6.31 0.76
N GLY A 48 -10.58 -5.73 1.92
CA GLY A 48 -11.82 -5.92 2.67
C GLY A 48 -12.96 -5.01 2.17
N ALA A 49 -13.88 -4.66 3.08
CA ALA A 49 -15.04 -3.81 2.77
C ALA A 49 -14.65 -2.45 2.14
N LEU A 50 -13.73 -1.74 2.78
CA LEU A 50 -13.22 -0.46 2.30
C LEU A 50 -12.36 -0.63 1.04
N GLY A 51 -11.45 -1.61 1.05
CA GLY A 51 -10.51 -1.84 -0.05
C GLY A 51 -11.17 -2.22 -1.37
N THR A 52 -12.19 -3.09 -1.35
CA THR A 52 -12.96 -3.46 -2.55
C THR A 52 -13.70 -2.27 -3.14
N GLU A 53 -14.31 -1.43 -2.30
CA GLU A 53 -14.95 -0.17 -2.72
C GLU A 53 -13.94 0.81 -3.32
N THR A 54 -12.80 1.04 -2.66
CA THR A 54 -11.73 1.92 -3.14
C THR A 54 -11.15 1.45 -4.47
N ALA A 55 -10.82 0.16 -4.58
CA ALA A 55 -10.29 -0.40 -5.82
C ALA A 55 -11.30 -0.31 -6.98
N ARG A 56 -12.59 -0.56 -6.70
CA ARG A 56 -13.67 -0.40 -7.69
C ARG A 56 -13.76 1.04 -8.19
N LEU A 57 -13.74 2.02 -7.29
CA LEU A 57 -13.85 3.43 -7.65
C LEU A 57 -12.62 3.93 -8.43
N LEU A 58 -11.40 3.52 -8.04
CA LEU A 58 -10.18 3.86 -8.79
C LEU A 58 -10.18 3.25 -10.20
N ALA A 59 -10.59 1.98 -10.32
CA ALA A 59 -10.72 1.32 -11.62
C ALA A 59 -11.74 2.04 -12.53
N GLN A 60 -12.91 2.41 -11.98
CA GLN A 60 -13.94 3.14 -12.73
C GLN A 60 -13.55 4.58 -13.06
N ALA A 61 -12.69 5.22 -12.25
CA ALA A 61 -12.08 6.51 -12.58
C ALA A 61 -11.05 6.41 -13.72
N GLY A 62 -10.55 5.19 -13.99
CA GLY A 62 -9.62 4.92 -15.09
C GLY A 62 -8.15 4.93 -14.69
N VAL A 63 -7.85 4.58 -13.43
CA VAL A 63 -6.47 4.23 -13.03
C VAL A 63 -6.01 3.00 -13.83
N GLY A 64 -4.83 3.07 -14.44
CA GLY A 64 -4.35 2.04 -15.38
C GLY A 64 -3.85 0.76 -14.74
N ARG A 65 -3.17 0.86 -13.58
CA ARG A 65 -2.65 -0.30 -12.84
C ARG A 65 -3.06 -0.25 -11.37
N LEU A 66 -3.65 -1.34 -10.89
CA LEU A 66 -3.97 -1.56 -9.48
C LEU A 66 -3.21 -2.78 -8.97
N VAL A 67 -2.41 -2.61 -7.92
CA VAL A 67 -1.83 -3.72 -7.16
C VAL A 67 -2.68 -3.92 -5.91
N LEU A 68 -3.28 -5.09 -5.77
CA LEU A 68 -4.15 -5.44 -4.65
C LEU A 68 -3.42 -6.43 -3.75
N CYS A 69 -3.13 -6.05 -2.50
CA CYS A 69 -2.44 -6.91 -1.55
C CYS A 69 -3.34 -7.20 -0.35
N ASP A 70 -3.64 -8.47 -0.12
CA ASP A 70 -4.41 -8.95 1.03
C ASP A 70 -4.03 -10.41 1.34
N PRO A 71 -3.79 -10.78 2.60
CA PRO A 71 -3.42 -12.14 2.98
C PRO A 71 -4.61 -13.08 3.20
N ASP A 72 -5.85 -12.58 3.18
CA ASP A 72 -7.01 -13.37 3.55
C ASP A 72 -7.74 -13.98 2.33
N ASP A 73 -8.47 -15.05 2.60
CA ASP A 73 -9.50 -15.58 1.73
C ASP A 73 -10.87 -14.89 1.97
N VAL A 74 -11.74 -14.94 0.97
CA VAL A 74 -13.11 -14.43 1.07
C VAL A 74 -13.92 -15.31 2.02
N ASP A 75 -14.49 -14.70 3.05
CA ASP A 75 -15.40 -15.34 3.99
C ASP A 75 -16.87 -14.95 3.72
N GLU A 76 -17.82 -15.81 4.09
CA GLU A 76 -19.27 -15.55 3.96
C GLU A 76 -19.67 -14.22 4.59
N SER A 77 -19.11 -13.87 5.75
CA SER A 77 -19.40 -12.61 6.43
C SER A 77 -19.01 -11.40 5.58
N ASN A 78 -18.04 -11.54 4.67
CA ASN A 78 -17.56 -10.45 3.82
C ASN A 78 -18.60 -10.06 2.76
N LEU A 79 -19.48 -10.98 2.34
CA LEU A 79 -20.48 -10.74 1.29
C LEU A 79 -21.46 -9.61 1.64
N SER A 80 -21.65 -9.32 2.93
CA SER A 80 -22.46 -8.19 3.40
C SER A 80 -21.92 -6.80 3.01
N ARG A 81 -20.63 -6.69 2.67
CA ARG A 81 -19.91 -5.41 2.53
C ARG A 81 -18.76 -5.37 1.54
N GLY A 82 -18.28 -6.52 1.08
CA GLY A 82 -17.21 -6.66 0.09
C GLY A 82 -17.78 -6.49 -1.30
N ALA A 83 -17.62 -5.30 -1.86
CA ALA A 83 -18.31 -4.87 -3.07
C ALA A 83 -17.97 -5.63 -4.35
N LEU A 84 -16.87 -6.37 -4.32
CA LEU A 84 -16.33 -7.14 -5.45
C LEU A 84 -16.47 -8.65 -5.24
N PHE A 85 -17.10 -9.08 -4.13
CA PHE A 85 -17.21 -10.50 -3.79
C PHE A 85 -18.63 -11.00 -4.03
N THR A 86 -18.70 -12.26 -4.48
CA THR A 86 -19.94 -12.99 -4.68
C THR A 86 -19.90 -14.30 -3.87
N PRO A 87 -21.05 -14.98 -3.67
CA PRO A 87 -21.06 -16.29 -3.02
C PRO A 87 -20.14 -17.33 -3.68
N ALA A 88 -19.87 -17.20 -4.99
CA ALA A 88 -18.95 -18.09 -5.69
C ALA A 88 -17.47 -17.85 -5.34
N ASP A 89 -17.17 -16.75 -4.66
CA ASP A 89 -15.81 -16.39 -4.29
C ASP A 89 -15.38 -16.88 -2.90
N VAL A 90 -16.32 -17.38 -2.08
CA VAL A 90 -16.02 -17.85 -0.72
C VAL A 90 -14.94 -18.94 -0.76
N GLY A 91 -13.90 -18.75 0.05
CA GLY A 91 -12.71 -19.61 0.11
C GLY A 91 -11.64 -19.32 -0.95
N ARG A 92 -11.85 -18.36 -1.86
CA ARG A 92 -10.80 -17.87 -2.78
C ARG A 92 -10.02 -16.72 -2.13
N PRO A 93 -8.75 -16.49 -2.50
CA PRO A 93 -8.01 -15.33 -2.05
C PRO A 93 -8.72 -14.02 -2.40
N LYS A 94 -8.89 -13.11 -1.43
CA LYS A 94 -9.58 -11.82 -1.62
C LYS A 94 -8.96 -11.00 -2.75
N ALA A 95 -7.63 -10.90 -2.77
CA ALA A 95 -6.90 -10.15 -3.78
C ALA A 95 -7.18 -10.68 -5.20
N GLU A 96 -7.23 -12.00 -5.37
CA GLU A 96 -7.49 -12.64 -6.67
C GLU A 96 -8.94 -12.48 -7.12
N ALA A 97 -9.90 -12.70 -6.20
CA ALA A 97 -11.32 -12.51 -6.47
C ALA A 97 -11.61 -11.06 -6.88
N ALA A 98 -11.06 -10.08 -6.14
CA ALA A 98 -11.20 -8.67 -6.46
C ALA A 98 -10.56 -8.30 -7.80
N ALA A 99 -9.33 -8.77 -8.10
CA ALA A 99 -8.67 -8.49 -9.36
C ALA A 99 -9.46 -9.04 -10.57
N ALA A 100 -10.01 -10.25 -10.44
CA ALA A 100 -10.88 -10.84 -11.46
C ALA A 100 -12.16 -10.02 -11.67
N ALA A 101 -12.84 -9.61 -10.59
CA ALA A 101 -14.03 -8.78 -10.65
C ALA A 101 -13.76 -7.41 -11.29
N LEU A 102 -12.64 -6.76 -10.94
CA LEU A 102 -12.24 -5.47 -11.51
C LEU A 102 -11.90 -5.56 -12.99
N THR A 103 -11.21 -6.63 -13.41
CA THR A 103 -10.87 -6.85 -14.82
C THR A 103 -12.13 -7.07 -15.67
N ALA A 104 -13.12 -7.77 -15.11
CA ALA A 104 -14.42 -7.95 -15.77
C ALA A 104 -15.21 -6.62 -15.84
N LEU A 105 -15.15 -5.80 -14.77
CA LEU A 105 -15.82 -4.51 -14.67
C LEU A 105 -15.19 -3.42 -15.57
N VAL A 106 -13.87 -3.44 -15.70
CA VAL A 106 -13.08 -2.47 -16.46
C VAL A 106 -12.11 -3.22 -17.39
N PRO A 107 -12.57 -3.60 -18.59
CA PRO A 107 -11.69 -4.22 -19.58
C PRO A 107 -10.50 -3.31 -19.90
N GLY A 108 -9.28 -3.85 -19.84
CA GLY A 108 -8.03 -3.11 -20.07
C GLY A 108 -7.32 -2.63 -18.80
N LEU A 109 -7.96 -2.71 -17.63
CA LEU A 109 -7.29 -2.50 -16.34
C LEU A 109 -6.21 -3.57 -16.11
N ARG A 110 -5.03 -3.14 -15.66
CA ARG A 110 -4.00 -4.04 -15.14
C ARG A 110 -4.20 -4.24 -13.63
N ALA A 111 -5.06 -5.20 -13.26
CA ALA A 111 -5.27 -5.57 -11.86
C ALA A 111 -4.34 -6.74 -11.47
N GLU A 112 -3.39 -6.47 -10.57
CA GLU A 112 -2.44 -7.46 -10.07
C GLU A 112 -2.81 -7.87 -8.65
N ALA A 113 -3.16 -9.14 -8.46
CA ALA A 113 -3.44 -9.71 -7.15
C ALA A 113 -2.16 -10.19 -6.46
N ARG A 114 -2.03 -9.88 -5.17
CA ARG A 114 -0.97 -10.36 -4.27
C ARG A 114 -1.63 -10.96 -3.03
N HIS A 115 -1.85 -12.28 -3.06
CA HIS A 115 -2.29 -13.03 -1.89
C HIS A 115 -1.12 -13.23 -0.93
N ALA A 116 -0.85 -12.22 -0.12
CA ALA A 116 0.29 -12.18 0.78
C ALA A 116 0.12 -11.10 1.85
N GLU A 117 0.83 -11.31 2.97
CA GLU A 117 1.10 -10.24 3.93
C GLU A 117 1.81 -9.07 3.25
N LEU A 118 1.54 -7.84 3.70
CA LEU A 118 2.11 -6.61 3.13
C LEU A 118 3.61 -6.69 2.87
N SER A 119 4.39 -7.13 3.87
CA SER A 119 5.85 -7.17 3.80
C SER A 119 6.40 -8.23 2.85
N ALA A 120 5.57 -9.21 2.47
CA ALA A 120 5.91 -10.25 1.50
C ALA A 120 5.28 -10.00 0.12
N GLY A 121 4.21 -9.19 0.05
CA GLY A 121 3.48 -8.90 -1.18
C GLY A 121 3.97 -7.64 -1.90
N VAL A 122 4.47 -6.63 -1.17
CA VAL A 122 4.86 -5.33 -1.75
C VAL A 122 6.21 -4.86 -1.20
N GLY A 123 7.20 -4.76 -2.09
CA GLY A 123 8.56 -4.33 -1.74
C GLY A 123 8.70 -2.83 -1.56
N LEU A 124 9.72 -2.43 -0.82
CA LEU A 124 10.03 -1.02 -0.56
C LEU A 124 10.31 -0.22 -1.84
N ALA A 125 10.99 -0.80 -2.84
CA ALA A 125 11.22 -0.09 -4.10
C ALA A 125 9.93 0.04 -4.93
N GLU A 126 9.00 -0.92 -4.82
CA GLU A 126 7.67 -0.81 -5.43
C GLU A 126 6.87 0.32 -4.78
N LEU A 127 6.79 0.37 -3.44
CA LEU A 127 6.15 1.48 -2.70
C LEU A 127 6.74 2.84 -3.09
N ARG A 128 8.08 2.92 -3.20
CA ARG A 128 8.78 4.14 -3.61
C ARG A 128 8.41 4.60 -5.02
N SER A 129 8.13 3.67 -5.92
CA SER A 129 7.84 3.95 -7.33
C SER A 129 6.35 4.07 -7.64
N ALA A 130 5.47 3.72 -6.70
CA ALA A 130 4.03 3.85 -6.88
C ALA A 130 3.62 5.34 -6.89
N ASP A 131 2.71 5.69 -7.79
CA ASP A 131 2.13 7.05 -7.82
C ASP A 131 1.23 7.28 -6.60
N LEU A 132 0.65 6.20 -6.07
CA LEU A 132 -0.21 6.23 -4.91
C LEU A 132 -0.17 4.93 -4.10
N VAL A 133 -0.11 5.06 -2.78
CA VAL A 133 -0.30 3.95 -1.83
C VAL A 133 -1.53 4.23 -0.98
N LEU A 134 -2.42 3.25 -0.87
CA LEU A 134 -3.68 3.33 -0.14
C LEU A 134 -3.73 2.25 0.95
N SER A 135 -3.85 2.67 2.21
CA SER A 135 -4.12 1.81 3.37
C SER A 135 -5.62 1.70 3.58
N CYS A 136 -6.15 0.50 3.37
CA CYS A 136 -7.53 0.11 3.68
C CYS A 136 -7.55 -0.99 4.77
N LEU A 137 -6.56 -0.94 5.66
CA LEU A 137 -6.28 -1.92 6.70
C LEU A 137 -7.18 -1.72 7.93
N ASP A 138 -7.46 -2.80 8.66
CA ASP A 138 -8.36 -2.82 9.81
C ASP A 138 -7.64 -2.93 11.17
N SER A 139 -6.32 -3.16 11.17
CA SER A 139 -5.51 -3.21 12.40
C SER A 139 -4.53 -2.04 12.52
N ILE A 140 -4.26 -1.65 13.77
CA ILE A 140 -3.28 -0.60 14.10
C ILE A 140 -1.86 -1.05 13.70
N ALA A 141 -1.47 -2.31 13.99
CA ALA A 141 -0.17 -2.85 13.56
C ALA A 141 0.05 -2.79 12.07
N ALA A 142 -0.91 -3.23 11.27
CA ALA A 142 -0.74 -3.23 9.82
C ALA A 142 -0.58 -1.80 9.30
N ARG A 143 -1.35 -0.84 9.84
CA ARG A 143 -1.22 0.59 9.50
C ARG A 143 0.13 1.18 9.92
N VAL A 144 0.62 0.85 11.11
CA VAL A 144 1.95 1.25 11.60
C VAL A 144 3.05 0.66 10.72
N SER A 145 2.94 -0.63 10.37
CA SER A 145 3.88 -1.34 9.49
C SER A 145 3.95 -0.70 8.10
N LEU A 146 2.80 -0.47 7.46
CA LEU A 146 2.73 0.21 6.17
C LEU A 146 3.27 1.63 6.23
N THR A 147 2.89 2.39 7.26
CA THR A 147 3.40 3.75 7.49
C THR A 147 4.91 3.77 7.60
N ARG A 148 5.50 2.83 8.34
CA ARG A 148 6.96 2.71 8.48
C ARG A 148 7.60 2.40 7.13
N ARG A 149 7.06 1.43 6.38
CA ARG A 149 7.57 1.03 5.05
C ARG A 149 7.52 2.19 4.05
N CYS A 150 6.39 2.90 3.97
CA CYS A 150 6.29 4.10 3.12
C CYS A 150 7.28 5.18 3.56
N THR A 151 7.46 5.38 4.87
CA THR A 151 8.39 6.41 5.38
C THR A 151 9.84 6.08 5.06
N LEU A 152 10.27 4.82 5.19
CA LEU A 152 11.61 4.35 4.85
C LEU A 152 12.04 4.77 3.44
N VAL A 153 11.12 4.79 2.49
CA VAL A 153 11.39 5.14 1.09
C VAL A 153 10.83 6.49 0.65
N GLY A 154 10.18 7.23 1.55
CA GLY A 154 9.57 8.52 1.25
C GLY A 154 8.35 8.44 0.32
N ALA A 155 7.63 7.31 0.30
CA ALA A 155 6.39 7.17 -0.46
C ALA A 155 5.23 7.92 0.23
N GLY A 156 4.36 8.55 -0.57
CA GLY A 156 3.11 9.12 -0.07
C GLY A 156 2.11 8.03 0.31
N LEU A 157 1.28 8.29 1.32
CA LEU A 157 0.30 7.33 1.81
C LEU A 157 -1.04 8.03 2.05
N LEU A 158 -2.12 7.48 1.50
CA LEU A 158 -3.47 7.76 1.97
C LEU A 158 -3.94 6.60 2.83
N ASP A 159 -4.40 6.88 4.04
CA ASP A 159 -4.98 5.89 4.94
C ASP A 159 -6.46 6.18 5.15
N ALA A 160 -7.27 5.14 5.26
CA ALA A 160 -8.64 5.31 5.67
C ALA A 160 -9.08 4.24 6.66
N GLY A 161 -10.03 4.62 7.50
CA GLY A 161 -10.64 3.74 8.49
C GLY A 161 -12.10 4.05 8.67
N THR A 162 -12.85 3.04 9.06
CA THR A 162 -14.25 3.17 9.43
C THR A 162 -14.42 2.99 10.92
N HIS A 163 -15.31 3.75 11.51
CA HIS A 163 -15.79 3.59 12.88
C HIS A 163 -17.33 3.45 12.85
N PRO A 164 -18.01 3.18 13.98
CA PRO A 164 -19.45 3.11 14.00
C PRO A 164 -20.06 4.38 13.36
N TRP A 165 -20.89 4.17 12.33
CA TRP A 165 -21.62 5.21 11.60
C TRP A 165 -20.77 6.31 10.94
N GLY A 166 -19.48 6.12 10.73
CA GLY A 166 -18.63 7.12 10.08
C GLY A 166 -17.23 6.61 9.74
N GLY A 167 -16.38 7.51 9.27
CA GLY A 167 -15.02 7.13 8.93
C GLY A 167 -14.10 8.31 8.76
N GLU A 168 -12.86 8.01 8.42
CA GLU A 168 -11.81 9.01 8.30
C GLU A 168 -10.87 8.67 7.16
N VAL A 169 -10.32 9.72 6.56
CA VAL A 169 -9.29 9.67 5.52
C VAL A 169 -8.11 10.52 5.98
N ARG A 170 -6.91 9.97 5.89
CA ARG A 170 -5.68 10.62 6.28
C ARG A 170 -4.77 10.75 5.07
N HIS A 171 -4.28 11.95 4.83
CA HIS A 171 -3.29 12.21 3.80
C HIS A 171 -1.93 12.45 4.42
N TYR A 172 -1.04 11.48 4.26
CA TYR A 172 0.33 11.53 4.74
C TYR A 172 1.27 11.97 3.63
N VAL A 173 1.79 13.19 3.80
CA VAL A 173 2.83 13.75 2.93
C VAL A 173 4.19 13.32 3.49
N PRO A 174 5.11 12.80 2.66
CA PRO A 174 6.44 12.38 3.12
C PRO A 174 7.15 13.47 3.92
N GLY A 175 7.47 13.18 5.19
CA GLY A 175 8.17 14.10 6.09
C GLY A 175 7.24 14.93 6.99
N GLY A 176 5.93 14.85 6.79
CA GLY A 176 4.92 15.38 7.71
C GLY A 176 4.63 14.44 8.88
N ALA A 177 3.49 14.66 9.55
CA ALA A 177 2.97 13.74 10.56
C ALA A 177 2.60 12.39 9.91
N CYS A 178 2.87 11.28 10.62
CA CYS A 178 2.50 9.94 10.18
C CYS A 178 1.43 9.33 11.08
N PHE A 179 0.95 8.12 10.77
CA PHE A 179 0.00 7.39 11.61
C PHE A 179 0.49 7.23 13.05
N GLY A 180 1.77 6.90 13.22
CA GLY A 180 2.39 6.72 14.54
C GLY A 180 2.49 7.98 15.38
N CYS A 181 2.45 9.19 14.82
CA CYS A 181 2.51 10.43 15.58
C CYS A 181 1.28 10.66 16.46
N GLY A 182 0.13 10.12 16.04
CA GLY A 182 -1.12 10.19 16.81
C GLY A 182 -1.27 9.10 17.86
N LEU A 183 -0.31 8.18 17.95
CA LEU A 183 -0.34 7.05 18.88
C LEU A 183 0.53 7.31 20.10
N THR A 184 0.12 6.79 21.24
CA THR A 184 0.95 6.67 22.44
C THR A 184 2.02 5.59 22.25
N PRO A 185 3.13 5.61 23.04
CA PRO A 185 4.10 4.51 23.04
C PRO A 185 3.46 3.14 23.27
N ALA A 186 2.51 3.06 24.22
CA ALA A 186 1.78 1.82 24.50
C ALA A 186 1.03 1.31 23.27
N GLU A 187 0.25 2.15 22.59
CA GLU A 187 -0.49 1.78 21.37
C GLU A 187 0.43 1.37 20.20
N ARG A 188 1.68 1.85 20.18
CA ARG A 188 2.69 1.41 19.20
C ARG A 188 3.31 0.06 19.57
N GLU A 189 3.55 -0.20 20.85
CA GLU A 189 4.12 -1.46 21.35
C GLU A 189 3.11 -2.60 21.34
N THR A 190 1.84 -2.31 21.63
CA THR A 190 0.73 -3.28 21.61
C THR A 190 0.08 -3.39 20.24
N ALA A 191 0.72 -2.89 19.17
CA ALA A 191 0.10 -2.82 17.86
C ALA A 191 -0.38 -4.19 17.33
N ASP A 192 0.30 -5.28 17.73
CA ASP A 192 -0.06 -6.69 17.48
C ASP A 192 -0.41 -7.46 18.76
N ASP A 193 -0.75 -6.75 19.85
CA ASP A 193 -1.40 -7.42 20.96
C ASP A 193 -2.88 -7.60 20.60
N PRO A 194 -3.40 -8.83 20.38
CA PRO A 194 -4.85 -9.04 20.28
C PRO A 194 -5.58 -8.59 21.56
N TRP A 195 -4.84 -8.28 22.63
CA TRP A 195 -5.31 -7.73 23.90
C TRP A 195 -5.17 -6.20 24.01
N SER A 196 -4.65 -5.49 22.99
CA SER A 196 -4.51 -4.01 22.97
C SER A 196 -5.84 -3.25 23.01
N CYS A 197 -6.95 -3.94 22.79
CA CYS A 197 -8.28 -3.39 22.96
C CYS A 197 -9.10 -4.20 23.98
N ALA A 198 -8.50 -4.67 25.09
CA ALA A 198 -9.32 -5.28 26.14
C ALA A 198 -8.62 -5.53 27.50
N ARG A 199 -9.06 -4.80 28.53
CA ARG A 199 -9.81 -5.53 29.57
C ARG A 199 -11.01 -6.22 28.88
N PRO A 200 -11.31 -7.47 29.24
CA PRO A 200 -11.88 -8.47 28.34
C PRO A 200 -13.21 -8.01 27.73
N VAL A 201 -13.19 -7.78 26.43
CA VAL A 201 -14.31 -8.11 25.56
C VAL A 201 -13.70 -9.03 24.52
N ALA A 202 -14.09 -10.31 24.53
CA ALA A 202 -13.65 -11.32 23.57
C ALA A 202 -13.62 -10.69 22.17
N ALA A 203 -12.45 -10.68 21.50
CA ALA A 203 -12.22 -10.20 20.13
C ALA A 203 -13.43 -9.44 19.59
N ALA A 204 -13.65 -8.22 20.11
CA ALA A 204 -14.91 -7.54 19.85
C ALA A 204 -14.98 -7.27 18.36
N SER A 205 -15.83 -8.01 17.65
CA SER A 205 -16.07 -7.79 16.23
C SER A 205 -16.49 -6.33 16.06
N HIS A 206 -15.64 -5.53 15.43
CA HIS A 206 -16.01 -4.16 15.09
C HIS A 206 -17.07 -4.25 14.00
N GLY A 207 -18.22 -3.64 14.24
CA GLY A 207 -19.29 -3.59 13.24
C GLY A 207 -18.78 -2.87 11.99
N ALA A 208 -18.86 -3.54 10.84
CA ALA A 208 -18.56 -2.96 9.54
C ALA A 208 -19.85 -2.82 8.74
N SER A 209 -20.01 -1.71 8.05
CA SER A 209 -21.25 -1.34 7.35
C SER A 209 -20.92 -0.95 5.92
N ALA A 210 -21.55 -1.60 4.94
CA ALA A 210 -21.29 -1.35 3.52
C ALA A 210 -21.49 0.13 3.14
N PRO A 211 -22.57 0.84 3.57
CA PRO A 211 -22.70 2.28 3.32
C PRO A 211 -21.56 3.13 3.88
N VAL A 212 -21.09 2.81 5.09
CA VAL A 212 -19.98 3.56 5.72
C VAL A 212 -18.68 3.30 4.94
N SER A 213 -18.39 2.04 4.61
CA SER A 213 -17.22 1.68 3.80
C SER A 213 -17.26 2.35 2.43
N ALA A 214 -18.41 2.37 1.75
CA ALA A 214 -18.58 3.04 0.46
C ALA A 214 -18.38 4.55 0.55
N LEU A 215 -18.93 5.22 1.58
CA LEU A 215 -18.75 6.65 1.78
C LEU A 215 -17.28 7.00 2.06
N THR A 216 -16.64 6.26 2.96
CA THR A 216 -15.23 6.46 3.29
C THR A 216 -14.34 6.17 2.08
N ALA A 217 -14.64 5.13 1.29
CA ALA A 217 -13.93 4.82 0.05
C ALA A 217 -14.09 5.92 -1.00
N ALA A 218 -15.29 6.52 -1.12
CA ALA A 218 -15.54 7.63 -2.02
C ALA A 218 -14.71 8.87 -1.63
N TRP A 219 -14.62 9.15 -0.33
CA TRP A 219 -13.78 10.23 0.17
C TRP A 219 -12.30 9.97 -0.09
N LEU A 220 -11.83 8.76 0.24
CA LEU A 220 -10.45 8.32 -0.01
C LEU A 220 -10.08 8.42 -1.49
N THR A 221 -10.96 7.94 -2.37
CA THR A 221 -10.74 7.96 -3.82
C THR A 221 -10.77 9.39 -4.36
N THR A 222 -11.64 10.26 -3.85
CA THR A 222 -11.65 11.67 -4.24
C THR A 222 -10.33 12.36 -3.88
N THR A 223 -9.82 12.14 -2.66
CA THR A 223 -8.50 12.61 -2.23
C THR A 223 -7.38 12.02 -3.10
N ALA A 224 -7.44 10.73 -3.40
CA ALA A 224 -6.49 10.02 -4.28
C ALA A 224 -6.39 10.63 -5.67
N LEU A 225 -7.53 10.85 -6.34
CA LEU A 225 -7.55 11.43 -7.68
C LEU A 225 -6.96 12.85 -7.67
N ARG A 226 -7.30 13.66 -6.66
CA ARG A 226 -6.73 15.00 -6.50
C ARG A 226 -5.21 14.96 -6.32
N VAL A 227 -4.69 14.01 -5.54
CA VAL A 227 -3.24 13.80 -5.39
C VAL A 227 -2.60 13.41 -6.72
N LEU A 228 -3.18 12.46 -7.46
CA LEU A 228 -2.69 12.01 -8.78
C LEU A 228 -2.70 13.14 -9.82
N PHE A 229 -3.70 14.02 -9.77
CA PHE A 229 -3.79 15.20 -10.62
C PHE A 229 -2.85 16.33 -10.21
N GLY A 230 -2.13 16.21 -9.08
CA GLY A 230 -1.30 17.28 -8.55
C GLY A 230 -2.09 18.49 -8.06
N LEU A 231 -3.39 18.33 -7.79
CA LEU A 231 -4.24 19.39 -7.25
C LEU A 231 -3.89 19.63 -5.78
N PRO A 232 -4.12 20.85 -5.25
CA PRO A 232 -3.91 21.12 -3.83
C PRO A 232 -4.76 20.20 -2.97
N GLU A 233 -4.10 19.35 -2.18
CA GLU A 233 -4.75 18.43 -1.26
C GLU A 233 -4.09 18.53 0.12
N PRO A 234 -4.80 19.03 1.14
CA PRO A 234 -4.19 19.31 2.43
C PRO A 234 -3.80 18.00 3.15
N ALA A 235 -2.66 18.02 3.83
CA ALA A 235 -2.22 16.92 4.70
C ALA A 235 -3.05 16.87 6.01
N GLY A 236 -3.03 15.73 6.68
CA GLY A 236 -3.73 15.51 7.95
C GLY A 236 -4.98 14.65 7.82
N ILE A 237 -5.92 14.80 8.74
CA ILE A 237 -7.05 13.88 8.91
C ILE A 237 -8.35 14.59 8.53
N THR A 238 -9.18 13.92 7.74
CA THR A 238 -10.56 14.32 7.48
C THR A 238 -11.48 13.27 8.10
N ARG A 239 -12.35 13.70 9.02
CA ARG A 239 -13.42 12.86 9.55
C ARG A 239 -14.72 13.14 8.83
N VAL A 240 -15.46 12.07 8.57
CA VAL A 240 -16.74 12.07 7.87
C VAL A 240 -17.78 11.47 8.81
N GLU A 241 -18.76 12.28 9.19
CA GLU A 241 -19.84 11.94 10.11
C GLU A 241 -21.19 11.94 9.37
N PRO A 242 -21.58 10.80 8.75
CA PRO A 242 -22.82 10.64 8.00
C PRO A 242 -24.08 11.04 8.79
N VAL A 243 -24.14 10.69 10.08
CA VAL A 243 -25.34 10.87 10.91
C VAL A 243 -25.69 12.35 11.06
N SER A 244 -24.68 13.20 11.22
CA SER A 244 -24.85 14.66 11.28
C SER A 244 -24.75 15.33 9.91
N GLY A 245 -24.35 14.60 8.87
CA GLY A 245 -24.08 15.16 7.54
C GLY A 245 -22.88 16.10 7.51
N THR A 246 -21.90 15.91 8.40
CA THR A 246 -20.75 16.82 8.53
C THR A 246 -19.44 16.13 8.18
N ALA A 247 -18.47 16.93 7.74
CA ALA A 247 -17.08 16.52 7.64
C ALA A 247 -16.19 17.64 8.18
N TYR A 248 -15.15 17.27 8.92
CA TYR A 248 -14.24 18.23 9.53
C TYR A 248 -12.81 17.73 9.52
N ARG A 249 -11.87 18.68 9.57
CA ARG A 249 -10.43 18.39 9.55
C ARG A 249 -9.88 18.39 10.96
N LEU A 250 -9.03 17.41 11.25
CA LEU A 250 -8.20 17.37 12.43
C LEU A 250 -6.74 17.62 12.02
N ALA A 251 -6.06 18.48 12.77
CA ALA A 251 -4.63 18.69 12.61
C ALA A 251 -3.89 17.41 13.01
N ALA A 252 -2.90 17.02 12.21
CA ALA A 252 -1.95 15.99 12.56
C ALA A 252 -0.59 16.66 12.74
N GLU A 253 -0.06 16.62 13.96
CA GLU A 253 1.23 17.20 14.28
C GLU A 253 2.32 16.13 14.23
N ARG A 254 3.47 16.51 13.67
CA ARG A 254 4.60 15.62 13.58
C ARG A 254 5.26 15.53 14.95
N ASP A 255 5.19 14.34 15.54
CA ASP A 255 5.99 14.00 16.72
C ASP A 255 7.48 13.89 16.29
N PRO A 256 8.39 14.73 16.83
CA PRO A 256 9.81 14.70 16.49
C PRO A 256 10.50 13.41 16.95
N ASP A 257 9.98 12.74 17.98
CA ASP A 257 10.53 11.53 18.59
C ASP A 257 9.86 10.26 18.04
N CYS A 258 8.98 10.40 17.04
CA CYS A 258 8.29 9.26 16.44
C CYS A 258 9.29 8.29 15.78
N PRO A 259 9.34 7.01 16.19
CA PRO A 259 10.32 6.04 15.69
C PRO A 259 10.05 5.60 14.24
N LEU A 260 8.93 6.02 13.64
CA LEU A 260 8.55 5.64 12.28
C LEU A 260 9.11 6.58 11.21
N HIS A 261 9.87 7.60 11.59
CA HIS A 261 10.38 8.64 10.69
C HIS A 261 11.79 8.41 10.14
N GLU A 262 12.33 7.22 10.35
CA GLU A 262 13.60 6.82 9.75
C GLU A 262 13.46 6.66 8.22
N ARG A 263 14.46 7.16 7.47
CA ARG A 263 14.53 7.03 6.02
C ARG A 263 15.80 6.31 5.59
N ILE A 264 15.67 5.46 4.59
CA ILE A 264 16.79 4.89 3.86
C ILE A 264 17.43 6.01 3.05
N ALA A 265 18.72 6.27 3.28
CA ALA A 265 19.46 7.24 2.50
C ALA A 265 19.55 6.78 1.04
N PRO A 266 19.18 7.61 0.04
CA PRO A 266 19.27 7.21 -1.37
C PRO A 266 20.66 6.72 -1.79
N GLY A 267 21.73 7.27 -1.20
CA GLY A 267 23.11 6.86 -1.46
C GLY A 267 23.52 5.51 -0.87
N SER A 268 22.71 4.89 -0.01
CA SER A 268 22.98 3.56 0.55
C SER A 268 22.29 2.43 -0.23
N VAL A 269 21.58 2.73 -1.31
CA VAL A 269 20.87 1.75 -2.14
C VAL A 269 21.69 1.43 -3.41
N SER A 270 21.86 0.14 -3.69
CA SER A 270 22.52 -0.37 -4.90
C SER A 270 21.62 -1.36 -5.62
N ARG A 271 21.44 -1.19 -6.93
CA ARG A 271 20.60 -2.08 -7.74
C ARG A 271 21.30 -3.41 -8.01
N THR A 272 20.52 -4.46 -8.09
CA THR A 272 20.99 -5.81 -8.40
C THR A 272 20.27 -6.37 -9.63
N PRO A 273 20.86 -7.36 -10.33
CA PRO A 273 20.17 -8.09 -11.40
C PRO A 273 19.21 -9.17 -10.86
N VAL A 274 19.19 -9.41 -9.54
CA VAL A 274 18.43 -10.49 -8.91
C VAL A 274 17.00 -10.00 -8.67
N ALA A 275 16.01 -10.71 -9.22
CA ALA A 275 14.60 -10.50 -8.95
C ALA A 275 14.12 -11.36 -7.76
N ALA A 276 12.88 -11.19 -7.30
CA ALA A 276 12.35 -12.00 -6.20
C ALA A 276 12.22 -13.49 -6.57
N GLY A 277 12.02 -13.82 -7.85
CA GLY A 277 12.11 -15.19 -8.37
C GLY A 277 13.54 -15.76 -8.42
N GLY A 278 14.57 -14.93 -8.23
CA GLY A 278 15.98 -15.32 -8.25
C GLY A 278 16.39 -16.15 -7.02
N ARG A 279 17.56 -16.79 -7.11
CA ARG A 279 18.07 -17.70 -6.07
C ARG A 279 18.77 -16.92 -4.96
N VAL A 280 18.66 -17.42 -3.73
CA VAL A 280 19.36 -16.86 -2.56
C VAL A 280 20.88 -16.78 -2.80
N GLY A 281 21.48 -17.82 -3.39
CA GLY A 281 22.91 -17.85 -3.68
C GLY A 281 23.37 -16.75 -4.64
N GLU A 282 22.54 -16.34 -5.60
CA GLU A 282 22.83 -15.26 -6.54
C GLU A 282 22.89 -13.91 -5.82
N LEU A 283 21.96 -13.67 -4.89
CA LEU A 283 21.96 -12.46 -4.08
C LEU A 283 23.14 -12.44 -3.10
N LEU A 284 23.42 -13.57 -2.44
CA LEU A 284 24.52 -13.69 -1.47
C LEU A 284 25.90 -13.52 -2.11
N ALA A 285 26.06 -13.80 -3.42
CA ALA A 285 27.29 -13.52 -4.15
C ALA A 285 27.59 -12.01 -4.26
N LEU A 286 26.60 -11.13 -4.02
CA LEU A 286 26.74 -9.67 -4.00
C LEU A 286 27.03 -9.10 -2.60
N VAL A 287 27.15 -9.96 -1.59
CA VAL A 287 27.34 -9.62 -0.18
C VAL A 287 28.78 -9.95 0.22
N ALA A 288 29.48 -9.00 0.84
CA ALA A 288 30.85 -9.23 1.29
C ALA A 288 30.90 -10.22 2.46
N ALA A 289 32.07 -10.81 2.71
CA ALA A 289 32.23 -11.85 3.73
C ALA A 289 31.93 -11.36 5.17
N ASP A 290 32.17 -10.07 5.46
CA ASP A 290 31.89 -9.42 6.74
C ASP A 290 30.45 -8.86 6.86
N GLU A 291 29.70 -8.86 5.77
CA GLU A 291 28.33 -8.33 5.71
C GLU A 291 27.28 -9.43 5.88
N ILE A 292 26.07 -9.08 6.32
CA ILE A 292 24.91 -9.98 6.46
C ILE A 292 23.70 -9.39 5.75
N ALA A 293 23.19 -10.08 4.72
CA ALA A 293 21.89 -9.78 4.12
C ALA A 293 20.74 -10.33 4.99
N LEU A 294 19.75 -9.48 5.26
CA LEU A 294 18.58 -9.80 6.08
C LEU A 294 17.29 -9.67 5.26
N GLY A 295 16.33 -10.55 5.49
CA GLY A 295 14.94 -10.36 5.09
C GLY A 295 14.19 -9.47 6.08
N TRP A 296 13.12 -8.83 5.61
CA TRP A 296 12.19 -8.08 6.48
C TRP A 296 11.27 -9.00 7.28
N ASN A 297 11.10 -10.24 6.83
CA ASN A 297 10.27 -11.25 7.45
C ASN A 297 11.12 -12.44 7.91
N PRO A 298 10.78 -13.08 9.04
CA PRO A 298 11.39 -14.35 9.40
C PRO A 298 10.96 -15.46 8.42
N PHE A 299 11.86 -16.41 8.18
CA PHE A 299 11.66 -17.62 7.39
C PHE A 299 12.34 -18.84 8.04
N GLY A 300 12.04 -20.03 7.53
CA GLY A 300 12.51 -21.32 8.05
C GLY A 300 11.39 -22.20 8.62
N THR A 301 11.67 -23.50 8.73
CA THR A 301 10.75 -24.53 9.23
C THR A 301 11.36 -25.25 10.44
N PRO A 302 10.57 -25.77 11.40
CA PRO A 302 9.10 -25.92 11.38
C PRO A 302 8.33 -24.64 11.75
N LEU A 303 9.01 -23.61 12.26
CA LEU A 303 8.48 -22.26 12.43
C LEU A 303 9.51 -21.24 11.94
N PRO A 304 9.10 -20.06 11.43
CA PRO A 304 10.02 -19.02 10.99
C PRO A 304 10.85 -18.52 12.18
N THR A 305 12.18 -18.67 12.12
CA THR A 305 13.07 -18.30 13.23
C THR A 305 14.23 -17.41 12.83
N THR A 306 14.53 -17.28 11.54
CA THR A 306 15.67 -16.48 11.08
C THR A 306 15.27 -15.49 10.01
N ILE A 307 15.96 -14.36 10.00
CA ILE A 307 15.89 -13.33 8.97
C ILE A 307 17.16 -13.31 8.11
N ARG A 308 18.20 -14.07 8.46
CA ARG A 308 19.49 -14.02 7.76
C ARG A 308 19.44 -14.88 6.51
N LEU A 309 19.54 -14.27 5.33
CA LEU A 309 19.37 -14.99 4.06
C LEU A 309 20.39 -16.11 3.86
N ARG A 310 21.57 -16.00 4.47
CA ARG A 310 22.60 -17.06 4.48
C ARG A 310 22.18 -18.36 5.17
N ASP A 311 21.17 -18.31 6.03
CA ASP A 311 20.68 -19.48 6.76
C ASP A 311 19.68 -20.30 5.91
N ALA A 312 19.24 -19.77 4.77
CA ALA A 312 18.40 -20.49 3.81
C ALA A 312 19.22 -21.30 2.80
N ALA A 313 18.57 -22.27 2.16
CA ALA A 313 19.19 -23.05 1.09
C ALA A 313 19.57 -22.14 -0.09
N PRO A 314 20.79 -22.22 -0.65
CA PRO A 314 21.24 -21.33 -1.73
C PRO A 314 20.41 -21.42 -3.01
N ASP A 315 19.74 -22.54 -3.25
CA ASP A 315 18.86 -22.82 -4.37
C ASP A 315 17.40 -22.41 -4.13
N ALA A 316 17.03 -22.06 -2.90
CA ALA A 316 15.72 -21.47 -2.61
C ALA A 316 15.57 -20.12 -3.32
N THR A 317 14.34 -19.80 -3.71
CA THR A 317 14.02 -18.49 -4.30
C THR A 317 13.75 -17.47 -3.21
N LEU A 318 14.07 -16.19 -3.44
CA LEU A 318 13.76 -15.13 -2.48
C LEU A 318 12.24 -15.07 -2.19
N ALA A 319 11.40 -15.23 -3.21
CA ALA A 319 9.94 -15.29 -3.07
C ALA A 319 9.48 -16.42 -2.13
N SER A 320 10.10 -17.61 -2.21
CA SER A 320 9.80 -18.72 -1.28
C SER A 320 10.14 -18.41 0.18
N LEU A 321 11.03 -17.44 0.42
CA LEU A 321 11.38 -16.92 1.73
C LEU A 321 10.56 -15.69 2.13
N ARG A 322 9.45 -15.41 1.44
CA ARG A 322 8.56 -14.28 1.70
C ARG A 322 9.24 -12.92 1.54
N VAL A 323 10.21 -12.84 0.62
CA VAL A 323 10.77 -11.58 0.14
C VAL A 323 9.89 -11.03 -0.97
N ALA A 324 9.44 -9.79 -0.82
CA ALA A 324 8.54 -9.16 -1.78
C ALA A 324 9.21 -8.85 -3.13
N PRO A 325 8.42 -8.74 -4.22
CA PRO A 325 8.89 -8.17 -5.48
C PRO A 325 9.49 -6.77 -5.27
N ARG A 326 10.58 -6.45 -5.98
CA ARG A 326 11.26 -5.14 -5.91
C ARG A 326 11.52 -4.68 -4.46
N GLU A 327 11.97 -5.59 -3.61
CA GLU A 327 12.32 -5.28 -2.23
C GLU A 327 13.69 -4.58 -2.13
N LEU A 328 13.89 -3.82 -1.05
CA LEU A 328 15.20 -3.36 -0.62
C LEU A 328 15.72 -4.29 0.47
N ILE A 329 16.69 -5.13 0.16
CA ILE A 329 17.29 -6.08 1.10
C ILE A 329 18.36 -5.36 1.95
N PRO A 330 18.17 -5.20 3.27
CA PRO A 330 19.19 -4.66 4.14
C PRO A 330 20.42 -5.58 4.20
N VAL A 331 21.59 -4.98 4.07
CA VAL A 331 22.90 -5.60 4.22
C VAL A 331 23.63 -4.87 5.33
N VAL A 332 23.87 -5.56 6.44
CA VAL A 332 24.42 -4.98 7.67
C VAL A 332 25.80 -5.54 7.98
N VAL A 333 26.63 -4.75 8.66
CA VAL A 333 27.89 -5.22 9.24
C VAL A 333 27.68 -5.40 10.74
N PRO A 334 27.89 -6.61 11.30
CA PRO A 334 27.73 -6.84 12.73
C PRO A 334 28.59 -5.88 13.56
N GLY A 335 27.97 -5.15 14.49
CA GLY A 335 28.67 -4.18 15.34
C GLY A 335 28.91 -2.81 14.70
N ASP A 336 28.53 -2.59 13.44
CA ASP A 336 28.64 -1.29 12.77
C ASP A 336 27.38 -0.96 11.95
N PRO A 337 26.30 -0.46 12.59
CA PRO A 337 25.05 -0.09 11.92
C PRO A 337 25.22 1.03 10.89
N ALA A 338 26.26 1.88 11.02
CA ALA A 338 26.50 3.00 10.12
C ALA A 338 26.90 2.54 8.71
N ARG A 339 27.40 1.30 8.56
CA ARG A 339 27.71 0.68 7.28
C ARG A 339 26.52 -0.04 6.62
N THR A 340 25.30 0.11 7.15
CA THR A 340 24.11 -0.51 6.55
C THR A 340 23.86 0.03 5.15
N ARG A 341 23.80 -0.88 4.18
CA ARG A 341 23.42 -0.61 2.78
C ARG A 341 22.25 -1.48 2.37
N TYR A 342 21.67 -1.19 1.21
CA TYR A 342 20.49 -1.89 0.71
C TYR A 342 20.73 -2.37 -0.73
N LEU A 343 20.33 -3.62 -0.99
CA LEU A 343 20.28 -4.19 -2.33
C LEU A 343 18.86 -4.07 -2.87
N GLU A 344 18.67 -3.34 -3.95
CA GLU A 344 17.38 -3.24 -4.64
C GLU A 344 17.23 -4.40 -5.63
N LEU A 345 16.18 -5.20 -5.44
CA LEU A 345 15.85 -6.30 -6.35
C LEU A 345 15.31 -5.76 -7.68
N ALA A 346 15.69 -6.41 -8.78
CA ALA A 346 15.18 -6.12 -10.11
C ALA A 346 13.67 -6.43 -10.23
N ALA A 347 13.01 -5.86 -11.25
CA ALA A 347 11.68 -6.34 -11.61
C ALA A 347 11.78 -7.74 -12.23
N GLU A 348 10.71 -8.53 -12.10
CA GLU A 348 10.65 -9.85 -12.72
C GLU A 348 10.86 -9.74 -14.25
N GLY A 349 11.78 -10.54 -14.79
CA GLY A 349 12.11 -10.55 -16.22
C GLY A 349 13.15 -9.52 -16.68
N GLU A 350 13.69 -8.67 -15.81
CA GLU A 350 14.77 -7.74 -16.15
C GLU A 350 16.18 -8.36 -16.07
N GLY A 351 16.35 -9.46 -15.32
CA GLY A 351 17.66 -10.06 -14.99
C GLY A 351 18.35 -10.92 -16.06
N ASN A 352 17.83 -10.97 -17.30
CA ASN A 352 18.38 -11.81 -18.38
C ASN A 352 18.65 -11.03 -19.68
N ARG A 353 19.04 -9.75 -19.58
CA ARG A 353 19.57 -8.97 -20.70
C ARG A 353 20.98 -8.48 -20.41
#